data_AF-A0A286SCW6-F1
#
_entry.id   AF-A0A286SCW6-F1
#
_cell.length_a   1.000
_cell.length_b   1.000
_cell.length_c   1.000
_cell.angle_alpha   90.00
_cell.angle_beta   90.00
_cell.angle_gamma   90.00
#
_symmetry.space_group_name_H-M   'P 1'
#
loop_
_entity.id
_entity.type
_entity.pdbx_description
1 polymer ?
#
loop_
_entity_poly.entity_id
_entity_poly.type
_entity_poly.pdbx_seq_one_letter_code
_entity_poly.pdbx_strand_id
1 'polypeptide(L)'
;DIVRGIDMFLPNPEDKVQKGLKVVFRKINNGLNESKINDYDNDPNYYKLREDWWIANRDQVWKAITCKAPPKVDYFTKESDGTLHFSSQGQCGHNDNSVPTNLDYVPQYLRWFEEWAEEFCRKKKIKLWKVKEACRGKKGEKYCSHNGYDCTQTIRNKDICIRESKCTDCSTKCKLYEIWLENQRKEFEKQTKKYENEKKKNVSKNGIFNSNINNEYYEIFYKQLIEKKYENYNDFLKLLNEGKYCKEKISGERNIDFTKSGDEKGTFYRSDYCQICPECGVQCSGTTCTPKTVIHPNCKDKETYEPGDAKTTDITVLYSADQEGDISNKLSEFCNEEIEKNSQKWQCYYVSSENNGCKMEKKNANHTPEVKITKFHNFFEMWVTYLL
;
A
#
# COMPACT_ATOMS: atom_id res chain seq x y z
N ASP A 1 13.56 -10.49 -21.54
CA ASP A 1 13.03 -11.78 -21.03
C ASP A 1 12.13 -12.51 -22.00
N ILE A 2 11.12 -11.86 -22.58
CA ILE A 2 10.20 -12.49 -23.55
C ILE A 2 10.96 -13.20 -24.68
N VAL A 3 11.87 -12.50 -25.37
CA VAL A 3 12.70 -13.08 -26.45
C VAL A 3 13.47 -14.32 -25.98
N ARG A 4 14.09 -14.18 -24.79
CA ARG A 4 14.90 -15.22 -24.14
C ARG A 4 14.10 -16.39 -23.57
N GLY A 5 12.78 -16.29 -23.52
CA GLY A 5 11.91 -17.34 -22.98
C GLY A 5 11.97 -17.48 -21.45
N ILE A 6 12.40 -16.43 -20.74
CA ILE A 6 12.51 -16.39 -19.27
C ILE A 6 11.48 -15.45 -18.63
N ASP A 7 10.53 -14.96 -19.42
CA ASP A 7 9.42 -14.16 -18.94
C ASP A 7 8.44 -15.03 -18.16
N MET A 8 8.02 -14.57 -16.98
CA MET A 8 7.11 -15.29 -16.08
C MET A 8 5.65 -14.95 -16.32
N PHE A 9 5.32 -13.97 -17.17
CA PHE A 9 3.94 -13.53 -17.37
C PHE A 9 3.28 -14.36 -18.48
N LEU A 10 2.29 -15.16 -18.08
CA LEU A 10 1.46 -15.92 -19.02
C LEU A 10 0.12 -15.19 -19.20
N PRO A 11 -0.06 -14.39 -20.27
CA PRO A 11 -1.27 -13.59 -20.45
C PRO A 11 -2.51 -14.45 -20.75
N ASN A 12 -2.32 -15.60 -21.40
CA ASN A 12 -3.37 -16.57 -21.70
C ASN A 12 -2.75 -17.96 -21.92
N PRO A 13 -3.55 -19.05 -21.82
CA PRO A 13 -3.05 -20.42 -22.01
C PRO A 13 -2.50 -20.72 -23.42
N GLU A 14 -2.81 -19.90 -24.42
CA GLU A 14 -2.39 -20.15 -25.79
C GLU A 14 -0.92 -19.82 -26.02
N ASP A 15 -0.38 -18.84 -25.29
CA ASP A 15 1.03 -18.43 -25.31
C ASP A 15 1.62 -18.28 -26.73
N LYS A 16 0.87 -17.60 -27.61
CA LYS A 16 1.24 -17.41 -29.03
C LYS A 16 2.63 -16.83 -29.21
N VAL A 17 3.03 -15.90 -28.33
CA VAL A 17 4.33 -15.22 -28.41
C VAL A 17 5.47 -16.21 -28.22
N GLN A 18 5.46 -17.00 -27.13
CA GLN A 18 6.54 -17.97 -26.92
C GLN A 18 6.53 -19.10 -27.94
N LYS A 19 5.34 -19.58 -28.35
CA LYS A 19 5.23 -20.59 -29.41
C LYS A 19 5.79 -20.07 -30.74
N GLY A 20 5.45 -18.85 -31.13
CA GLY A 20 5.99 -18.19 -32.32
C GLY A 20 7.50 -18.03 -32.26
N LEU A 21 8.02 -17.54 -31.13
CA LEU A 21 9.47 -17.42 -30.92
C LEU A 21 10.17 -18.78 -31.02
N LYS A 22 9.61 -19.87 -30.46
CA LYS A 22 10.18 -21.22 -30.61
C LYS A 22 10.29 -21.64 -32.07
N VAL A 23 9.27 -21.36 -32.89
CA VAL A 23 9.30 -21.66 -34.31
C VAL A 23 10.37 -20.84 -35.05
N VAL A 24 10.51 -19.55 -34.73
CA VAL A 24 11.53 -18.68 -35.32
C VAL A 24 12.94 -19.17 -34.97
N PHE A 25 13.22 -19.40 -33.69
CA PHE A 25 14.53 -19.86 -33.24
C PHE A 25 14.89 -21.25 -33.75
N ARG A 26 13.92 -22.15 -33.94
CA ARG A 26 14.14 -23.41 -34.66
C ARG A 26 14.63 -23.19 -36.09
N LYS A 27 14.03 -22.25 -36.82
CA LYS A 27 14.46 -21.93 -38.20
C LYS A 27 15.86 -21.31 -38.23
N ILE A 28 16.17 -20.42 -37.29
CA ILE A 28 17.51 -19.83 -37.13
C ILE A 28 18.53 -20.95 -36.86
N ASN A 29 18.25 -21.84 -35.91
CA ASN A 29 19.11 -22.96 -35.57
C ASN A 29 19.38 -23.88 -36.78
N ASN A 30 18.34 -24.23 -37.54
CA ASN A 30 18.51 -25.03 -38.75
C ASN A 30 19.44 -24.36 -39.78
N GLY A 31 19.34 -23.04 -39.97
CA GLY A 31 20.24 -22.29 -40.86
C GLY A 31 21.69 -22.20 -40.33
N LEU A 32 21.87 -22.17 -39.01
CA LEU A 32 23.20 -22.26 -38.38
C LEU A 32 23.83 -23.64 -38.61
N ASN A 33 23.03 -24.71 -38.53
CA ASN A 33 23.48 -26.08 -38.78
C ASN A 33 23.91 -26.28 -40.24
N GLU A 34 23.21 -25.65 -41.20
CA GLU A 34 23.64 -25.61 -42.61
C GLU A 34 25.02 -24.95 -42.76
N SER A 35 25.33 -23.99 -41.89
CA SER A 35 26.65 -23.33 -41.79
C SER A 35 27.65 -24.07 -40.88
N LYS A 36 27.34 -25.32 -40.48
CA LYS A 36 28.14 -26.18 -39.59
C LYS A 36 28.34 -25.66 -38.17
N ILE A 37 27.45 -24.78 -37.68
CA ILE A 37 27.44 -24.29 -36.29
C ILE A 37 26.38 -25.08 -35.52
N ASN A 38 26.81 -26.05 -34.72
CA ASN A 38 25.91 -26.97 -33.99
C ASN A 38 25.92 -26.74 -32.46
N ASP A 39 26.50 -25.64 -31.99
CA ASP A 39 26.69 -25.31 -30.56
C ASP A 39 25.39 -25.12 -29.75
N TYR A 40 24.24 -25.20 -30.44
CA TYR A 40 22.90 -24.85 -29.96
C TYR A 40 21.88 -26.01 -30.04
N ASP A 41 22.25 -27.17 -30.60
CA ASP A 41 21.31 -28.26 -30.93
C ASP A 41 20.72 -29.01 -29.73
N ASN A 42 21.38 -28.96 -28.57
CA ASN A 42 21.03 -29.75 -27.39
C ASN A 42 19.96 -29.10 -26.48
N ASP A 43 19.27 -28.06 -26.95
CA ASP A 43 18.25 -27.34 -26.18
C ASP A 43 16.92 -27.19 -26.96
N PRO A 44 15.84 -27.91 -26.56
CA PRO A 44 14.56 -27.85 -27.25
C PRO A 44 13.87 -26.48 -27.18
N ASN A 45 14.28 -25.60 -26.26
CA ASN A 45 13.77 -24.25 -26.14
C ASN A 45 14.72 -23.20 -26.71
N TYR A 46 15.93 -23.60 -27.13
CA TYR A 46 16.96 -22.74 -27.69
C TYR A 46 17.37 -21.61 -26.75
N TYR A 47 17.38 -21.80 -25.43
CA TYR A 47 17.71 -20.76 -24.45
C TYR A 47 19.10 -20.18 -24.69
N LYS A 48 20.11 -21.03 -24.93
CA LYS A 48 21.48 -20.58 -25.26
C LYS A 48 21.49 -19.67 -26.50
N LEU A 49 20.88 -20.14 -27.58
CA LEU A 49 20.79 -19.38 -28.84
C LEU A 49 20.02 -18.06 -28.66
N ARG A 50 18.95 -18.06 -27.87
CA ARG A 50 18.15 -16.86 -27.59
C ARG A 50 18.90 -15.85 -26.72
N GLU A 51 19.71 -16.31 -25.77
CA GLU A 51 20.57 -15.45 -24.95
C GLU A 51 21.64 -14.79 -25.82
N ASP A 52 22.36 -15.57 -26.62
CA ASP A 52 23.39 -15.06 -27.53
C ASP A 52 22.78 -14.10 -28.57
N TRP A 53 21.60 -14.43 -29.10
CA TRP A 53 20.85 -13.54 -29.98
C TRP A 53 20.50 -12.22 -29.28
N TRP A 54 20.08 -12.26 -28.01
CA TRP A 54 19.79 -11.04 -27.24
C TRP A 54 21.06 -10.20 -27.05
N ILE A 55 22.17 -10.82 -26.65
CA ILE A 55 23.47 -10.15 -26.47
C ILE A 55 23.90 -9.45 -27.78
N ALA A 56 23.74 -10.13 -28.92
CA ALA A 56 24.14 -9.62 -30.23
C ALA A 56 23.23 -8.51 -30.79
N ASN A 57 21.98 -8.37 -30.29
CA ASN A 57 20.98 -7.47 -30.88
C ASN A 57 20.40 -6.43 -29.91
N ARG A 58 20.71 -6.48 -28.61
CA ARG A 58 20.13 -5.58 -27.59
C ARG A 58 20.39 -4.10 -27.85
N ASP A 59 21.48 -3.75 -28.51
CA ASP A 59 21.81 -2.38 -28.91
C ASP A 59 20.83 -1.85 -29.97
N GLN A 60 20.51 -2.67 -30.97
CA GLN A 60 19.53 -2.35 -32.00
C GLN A 60 18.11 -2.26 -31.42
N VAL A 61 17.77 -3.17 -30.51
CA VAL A 61 16.50 -3.14 -29.78
C VAL A 61 16.39 -1.85 -28.94
N TRP A 62 17.46 -1.45 -28.25
CA TRP A 62 17.48 -0.19 -27.49
C TRP A 62 17.28 1.03 -28.38
N LYS A 63 17.96 1.10 -29.53
CA LYS A 63 17.75 2.16 -30.54
C LYS A 63 16.29 2.24 -30.97
N ALA A 64 15.65 1.10 -31.23
CA ALA A 64 14.24 1.08 -31.61
C ALA A 64 13.32 1.60 -30.49
N ILE A 65 13.53 1.17 -29.23
CA ILE A 65 12.72 1.59 -28.07
C ILE A 65 12.88 3.10 -27.80
N THR A 66 14.08 3.63 -27.95
CA THR A 66 14.42 5.03 -27.68
C THR A 66 14.18 5.97 -28.86
N CYS A 67 13.76 5.46 -30.02
CA CYS A 67 13.56 6.24 -31.25
C CYS A 67 12.67 7.49 -31.08
N LYS A 68 11.69 7.44 -30.16
CA LYS A 68 10.80 8.56 -29.82
C LYS A 68 11.00 9.12 -28.41
N ALA A 69 12.09 8.78 -27.73
CA ALA A 69 12.42 9.38 -26.45
C ALA A 69 12.63 10.90 -26.63
N PRO A 70 12.13 11.74 -25.73
CA PRO A 70 12.33 13.19 -25.83
C PRO A 70 13.81 13.60 -25.91
N PRO A 71 14.17 14.68 -26.61
CA PRO A 71 15.57 15.10 -26.77
C PRO A 71 16.33 15.37 -25.47
N LYS A 72 15.64 15.76 -24.40
CA LYS A 72 16.23 16.18 -23.11
C LYS A 72 15.95 15.20 -21.98
N VAL A 73 15.85 13.91 -22.28
CA VAL A 73 15.79 12.86 -21.25
C VAL A 73 17.00 11.96 -21.37
N ASP A 74 17.59 11.64 -20.22
CA ASP A 74 18.79 10.83 -20.10
C ASP A 74 18.55 9.67 -19.13
N TYR A 75 19.30 8.59 -19.31
CA TYR A 75 19.33 7.46 -18.39
C TYR A 75 20.45 7.68 -17.37
N PHE A 76 20.18 7.48 -16.08
CA PHE A 76 21.15 7.72 -15.00
C PHE A 76 21.32 6.46 -14.15
N THR A 77 22.56 6.11 -13.83
CA THR A 77 22.90 5.07 -12.86
C THR A 77 23.99 5.56 -11.93
N LYS A 78 24.08 4.93 -10.76
CA LYS A 78 25.09 5.23 -9.76
C LYS A 78 25.78 3.94 -9.36
N GLU A 79 27.10 3.94 -9.39
CA GLU A 79 27.91 2.83 -8.89
C GLU A 79 28.06 2.87 -7.36
N SER A 80 28.56 1.76 -6.81
CA SER A 80 28.72 1.58 -5.37
C SER A 80 29.72 2.56 -4.73
N ASP A 81 30.69 3.04 -5.50
CA ASP A 81 31.69 4.03 -5.05
C ASP A 81 31.17 5.48 -5.07
N GLY A 82 29.97 5.70 -5.62
CA GLY A 82 29.37 7.03 -5.75
C GLY A 82 29.40 7.61 -7.16
N THR A 83 30.12 6.98 -8.10
CA THR A 83 30.28 7.46 -9.48
C THR A 83 28.93 7.46 -10.20
N LEU A 84 28.61 8.58 -10.84
CA LEU A 84 27.37 8.76 -11.61
C LEU A 84 27.65 8.53 -13.09
N HIS A 85 26.91 7.61 -13.71
CA HIS A 85 26.91 7.40 -15.15
C HIS A 85 25.60 7.91 -15.74
N PHE A 86 25.69 8.51 -16.93
CA PHE A 86 24.52 8.99 -17.64
C PHE A 86 24.71 8.93 -19.15
N SER A 87 23.61 8.76 -19.89
CA SER A 87 23.63 8.97 -21.34
C SER A 87 23.93 10.44 -21.62
N SER A 88 24.79 10.73 -22.59
CA SER A 88 25.30 12.10 -22.81
C SER A 88 24.65 12.82 -23.98
N GLN A 89 23.97 12.08 -24.87
CA GLN A 89 23.42 12.60 -26.12
C GLN A 89 21.90 12.80 -26.08
N GLY A 90 21.26 12.72 -24.91
CA GLY A 90 19.81 12.80 -24.80
C GLY A 90 19.10 11.55 -25.31
N GLN A 91 17.77 11.61 -25.38
CA GLN A 91 16.90 10.54 -25.87
C GLN A 91 17.19 9.16 -25.24
N CYS A 92 17.53 9.14 -23.95
CA CYS A 92 17.91 7.93 -23.22
C CYS A 92 19.10 7.17 -23.86
N GLY A 93 20.05 7.88 -24.46
CA GLY A 93 21.22 7.29 -25.11
C GLY A 93 20.93 6.64 -26.46
N HIS A 94 19.95 7.16 -27.22
CA HIS A 94 19.57 6.62 -28.53
C HIS A 94 20.75 6.51 -29.51
N ASN A 95 21.61 7.53 -29.53
CA ASN A 95 22.77 7.62 -30.41
C ASN A 95 24.10 7.25 -29.71
N ASP A 96 24.03 6.77 -28.47
CA ASP A 96 25.22 6.34 -27.73
C ASP A 96 25.76 5.01 -28.29
N ASN A 97 27.06 4.78 -28.11
CA ASN A 97 27.74 3.58 -28.60
C ASN A 97 27.42 2.32 -27.77
N SER A 98 26.79 2.48 -26.61
CA SER A 98 26.43 1.40 -25.71
C SER A 98 25.06 1.63 -25.07
N VAL A 99 24.38 0.54 -24.73
CA VAL A 99 23.12 0.61 -23.99
C VAL A 99 23.41 1.00 -22.54
N PRO A 100 22.80 2.08 -22.01
CA PRO A 100 23.17 2.64 -20.72
C PRO A 100 22.61 1.86 -19.52
N THR A 101 21.92 0.74 -19.76
CA THR A 101 21.29 -0.11 -18.74
C THR A 101 21.72 -1.56 -18.85
N ASN A 102 21.77 -2.23 -17.70
CA ASN A 102 21.93 -3.68 -17.56
C ASN A 102 20.72 -4.32 -16.88
N LEU A 103 19.56 -3.64 -16.85
CA LEU A 103 18.34 -4.18 -16.27
C LEU A 103 17.89 -5.47 -16.97
N ASP A 104 18.17 -5.63 -18.26
CA ASP A 104 17.95 -6.90 -18.95
C ASP A 104 18.79 -8.06 -18.37
N TYR A 105 19.82 -7.78 -17.58
CA TYR A 105 20.56 -8.79 -16.83
C TYR A 105 20.15 -8.85 -15.34
N VAL A 106 19.14 -8.12 -14.88
CA VAL A 106 18.64 -8.29 -13.50
C VAL A 106 17.49 -9.31 -13.50
N PRO A 107 17.41 -10.29 -12.58
CA PRO A 107 16.26 -11.19 -12.47
C PRO A 107 14.91 -10.48 -12.54
N GLN A 108 13.99 -10.98 -13.38
CA GLN A 108 12.67 -10.34 -13.61
C GLN A 108 11.92 -10.02 -12.32
N TYR A 109 11.89 -10.96 -11.38
CA TYR A 109 11.23 -10.78 -10.09
C TYR A 109 11.76 -9.55 -9.33
N LEU A 110 13.08 -9.35 -9.28
CA LEU A 110 13.68 -8.21 -8.58
C LEU A 110 13.33 -6.89 -9.28
N ARG A 111 13.32 -6.86 -10.62
CA ARG A 111 12.90 -5.69 -11.39
C ARG A 111 11.44 -5.34 -11.13
N TRP A 112 10.56 -6.33 -11.11
CA TRP A 112 9.14 -6.12 -10.82
C TRP A 112 8.91 -5.69 -9.37
N PHE A 113 9.71 -6.17 -8.42
CA PHE A 113 9.58 -5.75 -7.02
C PHE A 113 10.06 -4.30 -6.83
N GLU A 114 11.17 -3.92 -7.47
CA GLU A 114 11.65 -2.53 -7.51
C GLU A 114 10.63 -1.60 -8.20
N GLU A 115 10.13 -1.98 -9.38
CA GLU A 115 9.09 -1.24 -10.10
C GLU A 115 7.81 -1.08 -9.27
N TRP A 116 7.37 -2.17 -8.62
CA TRP A 116 6.21 -2.14 -7.73
C TRP A 116 6.41 -1.14 -6.58
N ALA A 117 7.60 -1.12 -5.96
CA ALA A 117 7.89 -0.23 -4.84
C ALA A 117 7.87 1.23 -5.28
N GLU A 118 8.53 1.57 -6.39
CA GLU A 118 8.53 2.92 -6.94
C GLU A 118 7.13 3.39 -7.35
N GLU A 119 6.35 2.53 -8.01
CA GLU A 119 4.96 2.83 -8.39
C GLU A 119 4.05 2.98 -7.17
N PHE A 120 4.22 2.13 -6.14
CA PHE A 120 3.52 2.27 -4.86
C PHE A 120 3.83 3.62 -4.23
N CYS A 121 5.10 3.99 -4.09
CA CYS A 121 5.51 5.25 -3.47
C CYS A 121 4.97 6.47 -4.24
N ARG A 122 5.03 6.44 -5.58
CA ARG A 122 4.48 7.50 -6.44
C ARG A 122 2.97 7.61 -6.31
N LYS A 123 2.24 6.49 -6.40
CA LYS A 123 0.78 6.46 -6.32
C LYS A 123 0.28 6.81 -4.91
N LYS A 124 1.00 6.40 -3.86
CA LYS A 124 0.68 6.71 -2.47
C LYS A 124 0.64 8.22 -2.26
N LYS A 125 1.62 8.98 -2.76
CA LYS A 125 1.62 10.45 -2.69
C LYS A 125 0.41 11.08 -3.38
N ILE A 126 0.08 10.63 -4.60
CA ILE A 126 -1.08 11.14 -5.35
C ILE A 126 -2.38 10.86 -4.57
N LYS A 127 -2.53 9.66 -4.02
CA LYS A 127 -3.71 9.27 -3.26
C LYS A 127 -3.82 10.03 -1.93
N LEU A 128 -2.70 10.16 -1.20
CA LEU A 128 -2.65 10.95 0.03
C LEU A 128 -2.96 12.43 -0.22
N TRP A 129 -2.52 13.00 -1.33
CA TRP A 129 -2.88 14.37 -1.70
C TRP A 129 -4.40 14.52 -1.90
N LYS A 130 -5.05 13.58 -2.59
CA LYS A 130 -6.52 13.58 -2.76
C LYS A 130 -7.24 13.42 -1.43
N VAL A 131 -6.75 12.55 -0.55
CA VAL A 131 -7.29 12.38 0.81
C VAL A 131 -7.13 13.66 1.62
N LYS A 132 -5.94 14.27 1.61
CA LYS A 132 -5.65 15.54 2.31
C LYS A 132 -6.59 16.63 1.84
N GLU A 133 -6.76 16.82 0.53
CA GLU A 133 -7.68 17.82 -0.01
C GLU A 133 -9.13 17.55 0.43
N ALA A 134 -9.57 16.29 0.36
CA ALA A 134 -10.91 15.89 0.78
C ALA A 134 -11.16 16.05 2.28
N CYS A 135 -10.13 15.89 3.13
CA CYS A 135 -10.27 15.88 4.59
C CYS A 135 -9.81 17.16 5.29
N ARG A 136 -8.93 17.95 4.67
CA ARG A 136 -8.38 19.20 5.22
C ARG A 136 -8.60 20.42 4.32
N GLY A 137 -9.00 20.22 3.07
CA GLY A 137 -9.10 21.29 2.08
C GLY A 137 -7.76 21.64 1.45
N LYS A 138 -7.74 22.57 0.50
CA LYS A 138 -6.51 22.98 -0.22
C LYS A 138 -5.61 23.85 0.65
N LYS A 139 -6.22 24.68 1.49
CA LYS A 139 -5.56 25.64 2.37
C LYS A 139 -5.63 25.25 3.84
N GLY A 140 -6.37 24.20 4.22
CA GLY A 140 -6.60 23.85 5.63
C GLY A 140 -7.93 24.36 6.18
N GLU A 141 -8.86 24.72 5.30
CA GLU A 141 -10.15 25.34 5.61
C GLU A 141 -11.17 24.41 6.26
N LYS A 142 -10.88 23.10 6.38
CA LYS A 142 -11.76 22.13 7.06
C LYS A 142 -10.97 21.10 7.84
N TYR A 143 -11.63 20.40 8.76
CA TYR A 143 -11.04 19.28 9.48
C TYR A 143 -12.06 18.15 9.62
N CYS A 144 -12.05 17.23 8.67
CA CYS A 144 -12.97 16.10 8.62
C CYS A 144 -12.31 14.81 9.11
N SER A 145 -13.13 13.89 9.62
CA SER A 145 -12.69 12.54 9.98
C SER A 145 -12.97 11.51 8.89
N HIS A 146 -12.35 10.34 9.05
CA HIS A 146 -12.65 9.12 8.28
C HIS A 146 -14.14 8.80 8.16
N ASN A 147 -14.93 9.06 9.19
CA ASN A 147 -16.36 8.74 9.23
C ASN A 147 -17.25 9.89 8.73
N GLY A 148 -16.65 10.94 8.15
CA GLY A 148 -17.39 12.06 7.59
C GLY A 148 -17.86 13.10 8.60
N TYR A 149 -17.37 13.06 9.84
CA TYR A 149 -17.65 14.08 10.85
C TYR A 149 -16.76 15.31 10.69
N ASP A 150 -17.31 16.50 10.93
CA ASP A 150 -16.57 17.75 11.08
C ASP A 150 -16.00 17.84 12.51
N CYS A 151 -14.68 17.72 12.64
CA CYS A 151 -13.97 17.72 13.91
C CYS A 151 -13.87 19.10 14.56
N THR A 152 -14.23 20.17 13.85
CA THR A 152 -14.31 21.52 14.44
C THR A 152 -15.52 21.65 15.38
N GLN A 153 -16.55 20.83 15.17
CA GLN A 153 -17.79 20.81 15.93
C GLN A 153 -18.01 19.51 16.71
N THR A 154 -17.37 18.41 16.28
CA THR A 154 -17.46 17.10 16.94
C THR A 154 -16.62 17.07 18.21
N ILE A 155 -17.23 16.64 19.32
CA ILE A 155 -16.60 16.40 20.63
C ILE A 155 -17.00 14.99 21.08
N ARG A 156 -16.16 14.00 20.76
CA ARG A 156 -16.43 12.58 21.04
C ARG A 156 -16.54 12.26 22.52
N ASN A 157 -15.83 12.97 23.40
CA ASN A 157 -15.96 12.77 24.85
C ASN A 157 -17.33 13.18 25.42
N LYS A 158 -18.12 13.93 24.64
CA LYS A 158 -19.54 14.24 24.94
C LYS A 158 -20.50 13.50 24.00
N ASP A 159 -19.95 12.57 23.22
CA ASP A 159 -20.59 11.90 22.08
C ASP A 159 -21.28 12.86 21.08
N ILE A 160 -20.85 14.13 21.01
CA ILE A 160 -21.33 15.09 20.00
C ILE A 160 -20.63 14.78 18.69
N CYS A 161 -21.35 14.24 17.71
CA CYS A 161 -20.79 13.81 16.42
C CYS A 161 -21.53 14.50 15.27
N ILE A 162 -20.91 15.55 14.70
CA ILE A 162 -21.56 16.39 13.69
C ILE A 162 -21.11 15.97 12.29
N ARG A 163 -22.02 15.41 11.51
CA ARG A 163 -21.80 15.15 10.09
C ARG A 163 -22.13 16.38 9.29
N GLU A 164 -21.26 16.70 8.34
CA GLU A 164 -21.52 17.74 7.36
C GLU A 164 -21.23 17.23 5.95
N SER A 165 -22.01 17.71 4.98
CA SER A 165 -21.85 17.35 3.56
C SER A 165 -20.43 17.65 3.06
N LYS A 166 -19.78 18.70 3.57
CA LYS A 166 -18.38 19.05 3.25
C LYS A 166 -17.36 17.99 3.68
N CYS A 167 -17.73 17.08 4.58
CA CYS A 167 -16.91 16.00 5.11
C CYS A 167 -17.26 14.61 4.54
N THR A 168 -18.35 14.47 3.80
CA THR A 168 -18.71 13.21 3.11
C THR A 168 -17.64 12.76 2.12
N ASP A 169 -17.02 13.72 1.40
CA ASP A 169 -15.94 13.41 0.46
C ASP A 169 -14.71 12.83 1.18
N CYS A 170 -14.37 13.35 2.38
CA CYS A 170 -13.29 12.79 3.20
C CYS A 170 -13.51 11.30 3.48
N SER A 171 -14.71 10.94 3.94
CA SER A 171 -15.04 9.54 4.24
C SER A 171 -14.90 8.65 3.01
N THR A 172 -15.43 9.10 1.87
CA THR A 172 -15.37 8.35 0.61
C THR A 172 -13.94 8.15 0.14
N LYS A 173 -13.11 9.21 0.15
CA LYS A 173 -11.70 9.10 -0.27
C LYS A 173 -10.87 8.26 0.69
N CYS A 174 -11.12 8.34 2.00
CA CYS A 174 -10.46 7.50 2.98
C CYS A 174 -10.75 6.02 2.77
N LYS A 175 -12.02 5.63 2.60
CA LYS A 175 -12.40 4.23 2.32
C LYS A 175 -11.72 3.69 1.06
N LEU A 176 -11.74 4.46 -0.03
CA LEU A 176 -11.08 4.06 -1.29
C LEU A 176 -9.55 3.99 -1.16
N TYR A 177 -8.95 4.86 -0.34
CA TYR A 177 -7.53 4.82 -0.05
C TYR A 177 -7.15 3.57 0.76
N GLU A 178 -7.93 3.23 1.78
CA GLU A 178 -7.71 2.07 2.64
C GLU A 178 -7.83 0.75 1.86
N ILE A 179 -8.87 0.59 1.03
CA ILE A 179 -9.03 -0.59 0.14
C ILE A 179 -7.81 -0.74 -0.77
N TRP A 180 -7.35 0.36 -1.36
CA TRP A 180 -6.16 0.34 -2.20
C TRP A 180 -4.91 -0.04 -1.38
N LEU A 181 -4.72 0.56 -0.20
CA LEU A 181 -3.56 0.32 0.66
C LEU A 181 -3.50 -1.14 1.14
N GLU A 182 -4.65 -1.73 1.46
CA GLU A 182 -4.78 -3.14 1.82
C GLU A 182 -4.37 -4.07 0.67
N ASN A 183 -4.82 -3.78 -0.55
CA ASN A 183 -4.39 -4.54 -1.73
C ASN A 183 -2.89 -4.44 -1.97
N GLN A 184 -2.30 -3.25 -1.80
CA GLN A 184 -0.86 -3.05 -1.89
C GLN A 184 -0.10 -3.82 -0.80
N ARG A 185 -0.64 -3.88 0.42
CA ARG A 185 -0.07 -4.70 1.49
C ARG A 185 -0.05 -6.19 1.11
N LYS A 186 -1.15 -6.72 0.56
CA LYS A 186 -1.22 -8.11 0.10
C LYS A 186 -0.24 -8.42 -1.03
N GLU A 187 -0.08 -7.48 -1.98
CA GLU A 187 0.93 -7.59 -3.03
C GLU A 187 2.35 -7.61 -2.45
N PHE A 188 2.66 -6.67 -1.55
CA PHE A 188 3.94 -6.60 -0.86
C PHE A 188 4.26 -7.91 -0.13
N GLU A 189 3.33 -8.43 0.69
CA GLU A 189 3.50 -9.69 1.42
C GLU A 189 3.78 -10.88 0.49
N LYS A 190 3.16 -10.92 -0.70
CA LYS A 190 3.45 -11.95 -1.72
C LYS A 190 4.86 -11.78 -2.30
N GLN A 191 5.26 -10.55 -2.61
CA GLN A 191 6.61 -10.26 -3.10
C GLN A 191 7.66 -10.64 -2.04
N THR A 192 7.43 -10.32 -0.76
CA THR A 192 8.27 -10.73 0.37
C THR A 192 8.47 -12.24 0.45
N LYS A 193 7.36 -13.00 0.45
CA LYS A 193 7.41 -14.47 0.49
C LYS A 193 8.17 -15.04 -0.70
N LYS A 194 8.00 -14.44 -1.89
CA LYS A 194 8.75 -14.82 -3.09
C LYS A 194 10.24 -14.54 -2.94
N TYR A 195 10.65 -13.42 -2.37
CA TYR A 195 12.06 -13.09 -2.10
C TYR A 195 12.71 -14.18 -1.25
N GLU A 196 12.08 -14.52 -0.13
CA GLU A 196 12.57 -15.54 0.80
C GLU A 196 12.69 -16.92 0.14
N ASN A 197 11.72 -17.27 -0.71
CA ASN A 197 11.73 -18.54 -1.43
C ASN A 197 12.85 -18.62 -2.47
N GLU A 198 13.09 -17.55 -3.24
CA GLU A 198 14.20 -17.51 -4.20
C GLU A 198 15.56 -17.57 -3.49
N LYS A 199 15.69 -16.89 -2.34
CA LYS A 199 16.89 -17.01 -1.50
C LYS A 199 17.13 -18.46 -1.02
N LYS A 200 16.11 -19.13 -0.47
CA LYS A 200 16.22 -20.51 0.03
C LYS A 200 16.66 -21.48 -1.07
N LYS A 201 16.08 -21.38 -2.26
CA LYS A 201 16.45 -22.24 -3.42
C LYS A 201 17.93 -22.16 -3.76
N ASN A 202 18.53 -20.97 -3.68
CA ASN A 202 19.93 -20.77 -4.03
C ASN A 202 20.89 -21.29 -2.95
N VAL A 203 20.48 -21.30 -1.68
CA VAL A 203 21.27 -21.90 -0.59
C VAL A 203 21.25 -23.44 -0.64
N SER A 204 20.14 -24.04 -1.10
CA SER A 204 19.97 -25.50 -1.12
C SER A 204 20.63 -26.21 -2.30
N LYS A 205 21.05 -25.50 -3.35
CA LYS A 205 21.63 -26.09 -4.58
C LYS A 205 23.17 -26.17 -4.52
N ASN A 206 23.68 -26.89 -3.53
CA ASN A 206 25.09 -27.30 -3.51
C ASN A 206 25.36 -28.64 -4.24
N GLY A 207 24.54 -29.08 -5.21
CA GLY A 207 24.85 -30.39 -5.80
C GLY A 207 24.05 -31.03 -6.94
N ILE A 208 23.07 -30.42 -7.61
CA ILE A 208 22.43 -31.07 -8.79
C ILE A 208 22.15 -30.04 -9.89
N PHE A 209 23.03 -30.02 -10.89
CA PHE A 209 22.88 -29.22 -12.11
C PHE A 209 21.94 -29.94 -13.08
N ASN A 210 20.68 -29.51 -13.14
CA ASN A 210 19.84 -29.80 -14.30
C ASN A 210 19.89 -28.57 -15.22
N SER A 211 20.62 -28.74 -16.33
CA SER A 211 21.12 -27.70 -17.22
C SER A 211 20.02 -26.99 -18.01
N ASN A 212 19.67 -25.77 -17.60
CA ASN A 212 19.24 -24.70 -18.48
C ASN A 212 20.08 -23.47 -18.09
N ILE A 213 20.81 -22.87 -19.04
CA ILE A 213 21.74 -21.73 -18.84
C ILE A 213 21.09 -20.56 -18.07
N ASN A 214 19.77 -20.39 -18.21
CA ASN A 214 19.01 -19.38 -17.47
C ASN A 214 19.03 -19.59 -15.95
N ASN A 215 19.10 -20.83 -15.46
CA ASN A 215 19.18 -21.10 -14.01
C ASN A 215 20.52 -20.61 -13.44
N GLU A 216 21.60 -20.78 -14.21
CA GLU A 216 22.97 -20.44 -13.81
C GLU A 216 23.16 -18.91 -13.70
N TYR A 217 22.64 -18.15 -14.67
CA TYR A 217 22.70 -16.68 -14.63
C TYR A 217 22.00 -16.09 -13.40
N TYR A 218 20.77 -16.53 -13.12
CA TYR A 218 20.00 -16.05 -11.97
C TYR A 218 20.66 -16.46 -10.65
N GLU A 219 21.19 -17.69 -10.56
CA GLU A 219 21.92 -18.17 -9.39
C GLU A 219 23.17 -17.34 -9.12
N ILE A 220 23.96 -17.03 -10.15
CA ILE A 220 25.14 -16.15 -10.03
C ILE A 220 24.71 -14.77 -9.50
N PHE A 221 23.65 -14.19 -10.06
CA PHE A 221 23.15 -12.89 -9.61
C PHE A 221 22.75 -12.90 -8.12
N TYR A 222 21.96 -13.89 -7.70
CA TYR A 222 21.55 -14.01 -6.31
C TYR A 222 22.71 -14.33 -5.37
N LYS A 223 23.68 -15.14 -5.81
CA LYS A 223 24.90 -15.41 -5.05
C LYS A 223 25.69 -14.12 -4.81
N GLN A 224 25.93 -13.34 -5.86
CA GLN A 224 26.59 -12.04 -5.74
C GLN A 224 25.80 -11.07 -4.87
N LEU A 225 24.47 -11.09 -4.94
CA LEU A 225 23.60 -10.25 -4.12
C LEU A 225 23.71 -10.61 -2.63
N ILE A 226 23.78 -11.91 -2.31
CA ILE A 226 24.01 -12.40 -0.93
C ILE A 226 25.42 -12.01 -0.46
N GLU A 227 26.46 -12.25 -1.26
CA GLU A 227 27.86 -11.95 -0.91
C GLU A 227 28.12 -10.45 -0.67
N LYS A 228 27.37 -9.55 -1.33
CA LYS A 228 27.47 -8.09 -1.17
C LYS A 228 26.76 -7.52 0.07
N LYS A 229 26.46 -8.34 1.09
CA LYS A 229 25.79 -7.95 2.36
C LYS A 229 24.32 -7.55 2.24
N TYR A 230 23.62 -7.95 1.18
CA TYR A 230 22.13 -7.98 1.20
C TYR A 230 21.62 -9.31 1.76
N GLU A 231 22.37 -9.88 2.70
CA GLU A 231 22.08 -11.15 3.34
C GLU A 231 20.75 -11.09 4.08
N ASN A 232 20.40 -9.96 4.70
CA ASN A 232 19.12 -9.79 5.36
C ASN A 232 18.09 -9.21 4.37
N TYR A 233 16.89 -9.79 4.36
CA TYR A 233 15.73 -9.25 3.65
C TYR A 233 15.49 -7.77 3.99
N ASN A 234 15.76 -7.37 5.25
CA ASN A 234 15.68 -5.97 5.66
C ASN A 234 16.66 -5.05 4.92
N ASP A 235 17.81 -5.54 4.48
CA ASP A 235 18.77 -4.73 3.72
C ASP A 235 18.32 -4.52 2.28
N PHE A 236 17.67 -5.52 1.66
CA PHE A 236 17.00 -5.34 0.37
C PHE A 236 15.85 -4.33 0.48
N LEU A 237 15.05 -4.38 1.56
CA LEU A 237 13.99 -3.39 1.80
C LEU A 237 14.50 -1.96 1.98
N LYS A 238 15.70 -1.78 2.57
CA LYS A 238 16.34 -0.46 2.64
C LYS A 238 16.63 0.09 1.24
N LEU A 239 17.06 -0.74 0.29
CA LEU A 239 17.24 -0.31 -1.10
C LEU A 239 15.93 0.17 -1.72
N LEU A 240 14.81 -0.52 -1.47
CA LEU A 240 13.50 -0.07 -1.94
C LEU A 240 13.11 1.29 -1.35
N ASN A 241 13.47 1.56 -0.09
CA ASN A 241 13.25 2.87 0.53
C ASN A 241 14.10 3.98 -0.10
N GLU A 242 15.26 3.67 -0.66
CA GLU A 242 16.16 4.61 -1.35
C GLU A 242 15.73 4.94 -2.79
N GLY A 243 14.69 4.26 -3.29
CA GLY A 243 14.08 4.52 -4.59
C GLY A 243 13.72 5.99 -4.80
N LYS A 244 13.72 6.45 -6.05
CA LYS A 244 13.55 7.87 -6.40
C LYS A 244 12.28 8.44 -5.80
N TYR A 245 11.16 7.72 -5.88
CA TYR A 245 9.89 8.15 -5.30
C TYR A 245 9.77 7.80 -3.82
N CYS A 246 10.37 6.71 -3.36
CA CYS A 246 10.26 6.27 -1.97
C CYS A 246 11.05 7.13 -0.96
N LYS A 247 12.21 7.66 -1.37
CA LYS A 247 13.07 8.48 -0.49
C LYS A 247 12.51 9.86 -0.15
N GLU A 248 11.58 10.36 -0.95
CA GLU A 248 11.00 11.68 -0.77
C GLU A 248 10.01 11.69 0.41
N LYS A 249 10.20 12.62 1.35
CA LYS A 249 9.31 12.80 2.50
C LYS A 249 7.91 13.22 2.07
N ILE A 250 6.90 12.72 2.77
CA ILE A 250 5.50 13.09 2.55
C ILE A 250 5.11 14.14 3.60
N SER A 251 4.81 15.36 3.17
CA SER A 251 4.47 16.45 4.09
C SER A 251 3.16 16.17 4.84
N GLY A 252 3.23 16.18 6.18
CA GLY A 252 2.08 15.98 7.06
C GLY A 252 1.62 14.52 7.17
N GLU A 253 2.45 13.56 6.73
CA GLU A 253 2.20 12.12 6.81
C GLU A 253 3.49 11.39 7.18
N ARG A 254 3.36 10.13 7.57
CA ARG A 254 4.52 9.26 7.81
C ARG A 254 5.29 8.98 6.52
N ASN A 255 6.62 8.96 6.67
CA ASN A 255 7.50 8.53 5.59
C ASN A 255 7.30 7.04 5.29
N ILE A 256 7.54 6.67 4.04
CA ILE A 256 7.51 5.28 3.61
C ILE A 256 8.77 4.60 4.15
N ASP A 257 8.57 3.47 4.80
CA ASP A 257 9.63 2.60 5.29
C ASP A 257 9.16 1.15 5.23
N PHE A 258 9.58 0.42 4.19
CA PHE A 258 9.20 -0.98 4.01
C PHE A 258 9.74 -1.88 5.12
N THR A 259 10.81 -1.50 5.82
CA THR A 259 11.34 -2.28 6.97
C THR A 259 10.38 -2.29 8.16
N LYS A 260 9.47 -1.32 8.21
CA LYS A 260 8.41 -1.18 9.22
C LYS A 260 7.05 -1.64 8.73
N SER A 261 7.00 -2.51 7.72
CA SER A 261 5.73 -3.00 7.16
C SER A 261 4.90 -3.80 8.17
N GLY A 262 5.54 -4.42 9.17
CA GLY A 262 4.89 -5.19 10.24
C GLY A 262 4.51 -4.36 11.47
N ASP A 263 4.93 -3.09 11.54
CA ASP A 263 4.66 -2.23 12.69
C ASP A 263 3.19 -1.80 12.71
N GLU A 264 2.61 -1.64 13.90
CA GLU A 264 1.25 -1.15 14.09
C GLU A 264 1.02 0.18 13.35
N LYS A 265 2.04 1.06 13.32
CA LYS A 265 2.00 2.36 12.63
C LYS A 265 2.96 2.44 11.44
N GLY A 266 3.11 1.32 10.73
CA GLY A 266 4.00 1.15 9.59
C GLY A 266 3.57 1.77 8.26
N THR A 267 4.23 1.37 7.17
CA THR A 267 3.99 1.87 5.81
C THR A 267 2.58 1.65 5.29
N PHE A 268 1.91 0.59 5.74
CA PHE A 268 0.56 0.23 5.30
C PHE A 268 -0.53 0.68 6.28
N TYR A 269 -0.19 1.54 7.24
CA TYR A 269 -1.18 2.10 8.15
C TYR A 269 -1.97 3.23 7.47
N ARG A 270 -3.24 3.38 7.87
CA ARG A 270 -4.14 4.43 7.36
C ARG A 270 -3.57 5.85 7.50
N SER A 271 -3.99 6.74 6.63
CA SER A 271 -3.53 8.14 6.63
C SER A 271 -3.85 8.86 7.95
N ASP A 272 -2.99 9.78 8.36
CA ASP A 272 -3.23 10.66 9.51
C ASP A 272 -4.42 11.63 9.25
N TYR A 273 -4.74 11.89 7.98
CA TYR A 273 -5.96 12.60 7.59
C TYR A 273 -7.23 11.74 7.70
N CYS A 274 -7.09 10.41 7.64
CA CYS A 274 -8.15 9.41 7.75
C CYS A 274 -8.28 8.85 9.16
N GLN A 275 -7.99 9.67 10.17
CA GLN A 275 -8.30 9.34 11.55
C GLN A 275 -9.72 9.75 11.90
N ILE A 276 -10.27 9.13 12.93
CA ILE A 276 -11.46 9.64 13.61
C ILE A 276 -11.16 11.00 14.25
N CYS A 277 -12.21 11.77 14.57
CA CYS A 277 -11.99 13.06 15.22
C CYS A 277 -11.27 12.87 16.57
N PRO A 278 -10.40 13.81 16.96
CA PRO A 278 -9.87 13.85 18.32
C PRO A 278 -11.01 13.87 19.33
N GLU A 279 -10.74 13.33 20.52
CA GLU A 279 -11.73 13.20 21.60
C GLU A 279 -12.45 14.52 21.93
N CYS A 280 -11.70 15.62 21.95
CA CYS A 280 -12.20 16.95 22.26
C CYS A 280 -12.45 17.83 21.02
N GLY A 281 -12.40 17.23 19.82
CA GLY A 281 -12.38 17.97 18.56
C GLY A 281 -11.08 18.77 18.38
N VAL A 282 -11.13 19.76 17.50
CA VAL A 282 -9.99 20.64 17.21
C VAL A 282 -10.26 22.09 17.56
N GLN A 283 -9.19 22.86 17.74
CA GLN A 283 -9.20 24.32 17.75
C GLN A 283 -8.50 24.81 16.50
N CYS A 284 -9.16 25.69 15.74
CA CYS A 284 -8.60 26.25 14.52
C CYS A 284 -8.27 27.74 14.70
N SER A 285 -7.09 28.14 14.23
CA SER A 285 -6.66 29.53 14.09
C SER A 285 -6.27 29.76 12.64
N GLY A 286 -7.11 30.50 11.91
CA GLY A 286 -7.00 30.62 10.46
C GLY A 286 -7.10 29.24 9.78
N THR A 287 -6.07 28.86 9.05
CA THR A 287 -5.97 27.59 8.31
C THR A 287 -5.35 26.43 9.09
N THR A 288 -4.95 26.67 10.34
CA THR A 288 -4.27 25.68 11.17
C THR A 288 -5.21 25.19 12.25
N CYS A 289 -5.46 23.89 12.29
CA CYS A 289 -6.28 23.25 13.30
C CYS A 289 -5.44 22.26 14.11
N THR A 290 -5.51 22.35 15.44
CA THR A 290 -4.82 21.47 16.37
C THR A 290 -5.82 20.72 17.26
N PRO A 291 -5.58 19.43 17.58
CA PRO A 291 -6.39 18.71 18.55
C PRO A 291 -6.44 19.43 19.90
N LYS A 292 -7.63 19.58 20.47
CA LYS A 292 -7.79 20.09 21.85
C LYS A 292 -7.33 19.03 22.85
N THR A 293 -6.71 19.47 23.95
CA THR A 293 -6.34 18.57 25.06
C THR A 293 -7.58 18.14 25.85
N VAL A 294 -7.52 16.98 26.52
CA VAL A 294 -8.65 16.46 27.33
C VAL A 294 -9.00 17.36 28.52
N ILE A 295 -8.04 18.15 29.00
CA ILE A 295 -8.23 19.09 30.11
C ILE A 295 -8.93 20.38 29.64
N HIS A 296 -9.15 20.57 28.35
CA HIS A 296 -9.82 21.75 27.81
C HIS A 296 -11.20 21.94 28.47
N PRO A 297 -11.55 23.15 28.96
CA PRO A 297 -12.78 23.38 29.73
C PRO A 297 -14.03 22.80 29.05
N ASN A 298 -14.22 23.14 27.78
CA ASN A 298 -15.36 22.67 26.97
C ASN A 298 -15.36 21.16 26.67
N CYS A 299 -14.32 20.39 27.03
CA CYS A 299 -14.25 18.94 26.85
C CYS A 299 -14.50 18.15 28.14
N LYS A 300 -14.27 18.75 29.31
CA LYS A 300 -14.30 18.05 30.61
C LYS A 300 -15.69 17.94 31.22
N ASP A 301 -16.57 18.89 30.95
CA ASP A 301 -17.93 18.88 31.49
C ASP A 301 -18.74 17.76 30.84
N LYS A 302 -18.87 16.62 31.53
CA LYS A 302 -19.77 15.53 31.12
C LYS A 302 -21.21 16.04 31.16
N GLU A 303 -22.01 15.68 30.18
CA GLU A 303 -23.45 15.92 30.28
C GLU A 303 -24.00 15.18 31.51
N THR A 304 -24.91 15.84 32.23
CA THR A 304 -25.62 15.23 33.35
C THR A 304 -26.83 14.47 32.83
N TYR A 305 -27.06 13.27 33.37
CA TYR A 305 -28.24 12.47 33.04
C TYR A 305 -29.28 12.64 34.14
N GLU A 306 -30.24 13.53 33.91
CA GLU A 306 -31.30 13.86 34.86
C GLU A 306 -32.68 13.69 34.21
N PRO A 307 -33.21 12.46 34.13
CA PRO A 307 -34.52 12.21 33.51
C PRO A 307 -35.70 12.81 34.30
N GLY A 308 -35.52 13.15 35.58
CA GLY A 308 -36.62 13.57 36.46
C GLY A 308 -37.74 12.53 36.47
N ASP A 309 -38.98 12.97 36.20
CA ASP A 309 -40.16 12.11 36.08
C ASP A 309 -40.39 11.59 34.64
N ALA A 310 -39.48 11.86 33.70
CA ALA A 310 -39.65 11.44 32.32
C ALA A 310 -39.54 9.91 32.17
N LYS A 311 -40.43 9.33 31.36
CA LYS A 311 -40.38 7.91 31.03
C LYS A 311 -39.13 7.60 30.22
N THR A 312 -38.28 6.71 30.73
CA THR A 312 -37.07 6.25 30.05
C THR A 312 -37.38 5.03 29.16
N THR A 313 -36.53 4.81 28.16
CA THR A 313 -36.57 3.66 27.25
C THR A 313 -35.19 3.04 27.18
N ASP A 314 -35.11 1.72 27.35
CA ASP A 314 -33.87 0.97 27.20
C ASP A 314 -33.69 0.53 25.74
N ILE A 315 -32.54 0.86 25.16
CA ILE A 315 -32.18 0.61 23.77
C ILE A 315 -30.89 -0.19 23.75
N THR A 316 -30.87 -1.32 23.04
CA THR A 316 -29.67 -2.14 22.86
C THR A 316 -29.07 -1.88 21.49
N VAL A 317 -27.80 -1.51 21.45
CA VAL A 317 -27.05 -1.10 20.26
C VAL A 317 -25.85 -2.01 20.04
N LEU A 318 -25.58 -2.38 18.78
CA LEU A 318 -24.34 -3.08 18.41
C LEU A 318 -23.18 -2.09 18.29
N TYR A 319 -22.02 -2.43 18.86
CA TYR A 319 -20.86 -1.55 18.85
C TYR A 319 -19.66 -2.26 18.21
N SER A 320 -19.12 -1.69 17.13
CA SER A 320 -18.06 -2.30 16.31
C SER A 320 -16.64 -1.82 16.62
N ALA A 321 -16.41 -1.19 17.79
CA ALA A 321 -15.13 -0.66 18.27
C ALA A 321 -14.45 0.42 17.41
N ASP A 322 -13.76 1.36 18.06
CA ASP A 322 -13.12 2.53 17.43
C ASP A 322 -11.75 2.27 16.79
N GLN A 323 -11.20 1.07 16.91
CA GLN A 323 -9.87 0.70 16.38
C GLN A 323 -9.91 0.23 14.92
N GLU A 324 -8.78 0.29 14.22
CA GLU A 324 -8.65 -0.25 12.87
C GLU A 324 -8.75 -1.79 12.87
N GLY A 325 -9.52 -2.36 11.93
CA GLY A 325 -9.69 -3.81 11.79
C GLY A 325 -10.82 -4.14 10.82
N ASP A 326 -10.79 -5.35 10.25
CA ASP A 326 -11.84 -5.85 9.37
C ASP A 326 -13.17 -5.90 10.12
N ILE A 327 -14.14 -5.08 9.69
CA ILE A 327 -15.47 -5.06 10.28
C ILE A 327 -16.10 -6.45 10.22
N SER A 328 -15.74 -7.27 9.23
CA SER A 328 -16.16 -8.67 9.13
C SER A 328 -15.58 -9.54 10.24
N ASN A 329 -14.33 -9.32 10.66
CA ASN A 329 -13.75 -10.07 11.79
C ASN A 329 -14.38 -9.62 13.11
N LYS A 330 -14.59 -8.31 13.30
CA LYS A 330 -15.23 -7.77 14.51
C LYS A 330 -16.69 -8.19 14.65
N LEU A 331 -17.40 -8.29 13.53
CA LEU A 331 -18.79 -8.77 13.49
C LEU A 331 -18.90 -10.29 13.32
N SER A 332 -17.80 -11.01 13.04
CA SER A 332 -17.86 -12.48 12.94
C SER A 332 -18.20 -13.14 14.26
N GLU A 333 -17.77 -12.56 15.39
CA GLU A 333 -18.18 -13.01 16.73
C GLU A 333 -19.69 -12.79 16.94
N PHE A 334 -20.25 -11.71 16.39
CA PHE A 334 -21.69 -11.45 16.41
C PHE A 334 -22.48 -12.45 15.55
N CYS A 335 -21.95 -12.85 14.40
CA CYS A 335 -22.60 -13.86 13.55
C CYS A 335 -22.53 -15.29 14.15
N ASN A 336 -21.65 -15.54 15.12
CA ASN A 336 -21.32 -16.88 15.63
C ASN A 336 -21.79 -17.15 17.07
N GLU A 337 -22.12 -16.14 17.89
CA GLU A 337 -22.60 -16.30 19.28
C GLU A 337 -23.84 -15.44 19.62
N GLU A 338 -24.52 -15.74 20.73
CA GLU A 338 -25.66 -14.97 21.26
C GLU A 338 -25.31 -13.48 21.45
N ILE A 339 -26.27 -12.62 21.08
CA ILE A 339 -26.26 -11.15 20.92
C ILE A 339 -25.62 -10.34 22.08
N GLU A 340 -25.36 -10.97 23.23
CA GLU A 340 -25.00 -10.28 24.47
C GLU A 340 -23.53 -9.81 24.57
N LYS A 341 -22.56 -10.40 23.86
CA LYS A 341 -21.15 -9.99 24.04
C LYS A 341 -20.78 -8.65 23.38
N ASN A 342 -21.35 -8.32 22.22
CA ASN A 342 -20.98 -7.14 21.42
C ASN A 342 -22.06 -6.03 21.38
N SER A 343 -22.96 -6.04 22.37
CA SER A 343 -24.04 -5.06 22.52
C SER A 343 -23.79 -4.08 23.67
N GLN A 344 -24.20 -2.82 23.50
CA GLN A 344 -24.26 -1.78 24.53
C GLN A 344 -25.72 -1.48 24.85
N LYS A 345 -26.07 -1.46 26.14
CA LYS A 345 -27.40 -1.03 26.60
C LYS A 345 -27.35 0.46 26.92
N TRP A 346 -28.36 1.18 26.46
CA TRP A 346 -28.51 2.61 26.63
C TRP A 346 -29.89 2.92 27.18
N GLN A 347 -29.97 3.74 28.21
CA GLN A 347 -31.23 4.24 28.73
C GLN A 347 -31.41 5.69 28.29
N CYS A 348 -32.51 5.96 27.59
CA CYS A 348 -32.76 7.25 26.94
C CYS A 348 -34.12 7.84 27.35
N TYR A 349 -34.22 9.17 27.39
CA TYR A 349 -35.47 9.91 27.53
C TYR A 349 -35.48 11.13 26.60
N TYR A 350 -36.68 11.56 26.22
CA TYR A 350 -36.89 12.76 25.39
C TYR A 350 -38.15 13.50 25.85
N VAL A 351 -37.98 14.69 26.42
CA VAL A 351 -39.09 15.58 26.81
C VAL A 351 -39.18 16.75 25.83
N SER A 352 -38.03 17.38 25.50
CA SER A 352 -37.92 18.45 24.51
C SER A 352 -36.51 18.49 23.89
N SER A 353 -36.28 19.39 22.93
CA SER A 353 -34.95 19.60 22.32
C SER A 353 -33.87 20.01 23.33
N GLU A 354 -34.28 20.67 24.42
CA GLU A 354 -33.39 21.11 25.49
C GLU A 354 -33.31 20.09 26.64
N ASN A 355 -34.38 19.30 26.86
CA ASN A 355 -34.49 18.31 27.92
C ASN A 355 -34.61 16.89 27.35
N ASN A 356 -33.46 16.30 27.01
CA ASN A 356 -33.34 14.93 26.52
C ASN A 356 -31.95 14.38 26.85
N GLY A 357 -31.83 13.06 26.98
CA GLY A 357 -30.56 12.44 27.32
C GLY A 357 -30.58 10.93 27.15
N CYS A 358 -29.39 10.37 26.96
CA CYS A 358 -29.09 8.96 26.83
C CYS A 358 -27.87 8.62 27.68
N LYS A 359 -27.94 7.53 28.43
CA LYS A 359 -26.87 7.05 29.30
C LYS A 359 -26.56 5.59 28.99
N MET A 360 -25.28 5.27 28.80
CA MET A 360 -24.82 3.90 28.60
C MET A 360 -24.77 3.15 29.94
N GLU A 361 -25.29 1.92 29.96
CA GLU A 361 -25.11 1.01 31.09
C GLU A 361 -23.73 0.36 31.06
N LYS A 362 -23.09 0.26 32.23
CA LYS A 362 -21.75 -0.34 32.36
C LYS A 362 -21.87 -1.87 32.37
N LYS A 363 -21.25 -2.58 31.41
CA LYS A 363 -21.09 -4.05 31.46
C LYS A 363 -19.84 -4.42 32.28
N ASN A 364 -19.95 -5.41 33.17
CA ASN A 364 -18.88 -5.86 34.07
C ASN A 364 -17.78 -6.73 33.41
N ALA A 365 -17.60 -6.68 32.09
CA ALA A 365 -16.55 -7.43 31.40
C ALA A 365 -15.33 -6.53 31.13
N ASN A 366 -14.13 -7.09 31.27
CA ASN A 366 -12.84 -6.45 31.57
C ASN A 366 -12.31 -5.32 30.65
N HIS A 367 -13.09 -4.77 29.71
CA HIS A 367 -12.68 -3.67 28.83
C HIS A 367 -13.80 -2.65 28.49
N THR A 368 -14.70 -2.33 29.43
CA THR A 368 -15.68 -1.25 29.17
C THR A 368 -15.08 0.16 29.31
N PRO A 369 -15.29 1.06 28.33
CA PRO A 369 -15.00 2.49 28.48
C PRO A 369 -15.84 3.12 29.60
N GLU A 370 -15.45 4.32 30.04
CA GLU A 370 -16.21 5.11 31.02
C GLU A 370 -17.71 5.21 30.65
N VAL A 371 -18.58 5.33 31.67
CA VAL A 371 -20.02 5.56 31.46
C VAL A 371 -20.21 6.81 30.59
N LYS A 372 -20.88 6.62 29.46
CA LYS A 372 -21.15 7.67 28.47
C LYS A 372 -22.53 8.27 28.70
N ILE A 373 -22.60 9.60 28.62
CA ILE A 373 -23.84 10.38 28.72
C ILE A 373 -23.83 11.37 27.57
N THR A 374 -24.93 11.41 26.81
CA THR A 374 -25.10 12.34 25.69
C THR A 374 -26.56 12.66 25.46
N LYS A 375 -26.85 13.64 24.59
CA LYS A 375 -28.21 13.97 24.16
C LYS A 375 -28.80 12.90 23.25
N PHE A 376 -30.12 12.80 23.22
CA PHE A 376 -30.83 11.78 22.43
C PHE A 376 -30.51 11.85 20.92
N HIS A 377 -30.46 13.05 20.34
CA HIS A 377 -30.16 13.22 18.91
C HIS A 377 -28.74 12.71 18.56
N ASN A 378 -27.75 12.94 19.41
CA ASN A 378 -26.39 12.45 19.23
C ASN A 378 -26.34 10.91 19.30
N PHE A 379 -27.05 10.33 20.26
CA PHE A 379 -27.19 8.88 20.37
C PHE A 379 -27.84 8.28 19.11
N PHE A 380 -28.89 8.91 18.58
CA PHE A 380 -29.57 8.44 17.37
C PHE A 380 -28.66 8.46 16.14
N GLU A 381 -27.93 9.57 15.91
CA GLU A 381 -26.95 9.68 14.81
C GLU A 381 -25.81 8.67 14.93
N MET A 382 -25.31 8.46 16.15
CA MET A 382 -24.35 7.41 16.46
C MET A 382 -24.94 6.04 16.08
N TRP A 383 -26.12 5.70 16.60
CA TRP A 383 -26.76 4.40 16.37
C TRP A 383 -26.97 4.08 14.89
N VAL A 384 -27.59 5.00 14.14
CA VAL A 384 -27.83 4.83 12.69
C VAL A 384 -26.51 4.64 11.94
N THR A 385 -25.45 5.32 12.35
CA THR A 385 -24.13 5.20 11.72
C THR A 385 -23.43 3.87 11.99
N TYR A 386 -23.59 3.27 13.17
CA TYR A 386 -22.94 2.00 13.51
C TYR A 386 -23.76 0.78 13.06
N LEU A 387 -25.04 0.97 12.72
CA LEU A 387 -25.94 -0.09 12.27
C LEU A 387 -25.96 -0.25 10.73
N LEU A 388 -25.55 0.78 9.98
CA LEU A 388 -25.40 0.81 8.52
C LEU A 388 -23.93 0.73 8.10
#